data_AF-A0A6N7QT64-F1
#
_entry.id   AF-A0A6N7QT64-F1
#
_cell.length_a   1.000
_cell.length_b   1.000
_cell.length_c   1.000
_cell.angle_alpha   90.00
_cell.angle_beta   90.00
_cell.angle_gamma   90.00
#
_symmetry.space_group_name_H-M   'P 1'
#
loop_
_entity.id
_entity.type
_entity.pdbx_description
1 polymer ?
#
loop_
_entity_poly.entity_id
_entity_poly.type
_entity_poly.pdbx_seq_one_letter_code
_entity_poly.pdbx_strand_id
1 'polypeptide(L)' 'MEVLLTIFVFTAQVFIYFIPSILATKKNKPNKIIVYIINLFLGWTLLGWIAALYLALKSNPGKINY' A
#
# COMPACT_ATOMS: atom_id res chain seq x y z
N MET A 1 6.56 -29.70 9.15
CA MET A 1 6.80 -29.13 7.82
C MET A 1 5.70 -28.12 7.49
N GLU A 2 4.43 -28.48 7.70
CA GLU A 2 3.27 -27.59 7.56
C GLU A 2 3.39 -26.23 8.28
N VAL A 3 3.72 -26.22 9.59
CA VAL A 3 3.78 -24.98 10.39
C VAL A 3 4.82 -23.98 9.85
N LEU A 4 5.99 -24.47 9.40
CA LEU A 4 7.02 -23.62 8.83
C LEU A 4 6.55 -22.97 7.53
N LEU A 5 5.84 -23.72 6.69
CA LEU A 5 5.26 -23.22 5.46
C LEU A 5 4.19 -22.15 5.76
N THR A 6 3.34 -22.38 6.76
CA THR A 6 2.31 -21.40 7.18
C THR A 6 2.94 -20.08 7.63
N ILE A 7 3.97 -20.12 8.48
CA ILE A 7 4.66 -18.93 8.96
C ILE A 7 5.29 -18.17 7.78
N PHE A 8 5.93 -18.88 6.86
CA PHE A 8 6.55 -18.28 5.69
C PHE A 8 5.53 -17.56 4.80
N VAL A 9 4.41 -18.23 4.48
CA VAL A 9 3.34 -17.67 3.65
C VAL A 9 2.69 -16.47 4.33
N PHE A 10 2.39 -16.57 5.63
CA PHE A 10 1.78 -15.47 6.39
C PHE A 10 2.71 -14.26 6.44
N THR A 11 4.00 -14.48 6.68
CA THR A 11 5.02 -13.42 6.70
C THR A 11 5.11 -12.74 5.33
N ALA A 12 5.17 -13.51 4.24
CA ALA A 12 5.18 -12.97 2.88
C ALA A 12 3.91 -12.15 2.57
N GLN A 13 2.73 -12.63 3.00
CA GLN A 13 1.47 -11.93 2.81
C GLN A 13 1.44 -10.58 3.54
N VAL A 14 1.96 -10.51 4.77
CA VAL A 14 2.09 -9.24 5.52
C VAL A 14 2.96 -8.25 4.76
N PHE A 15 4.11 -8.68 4.21
CA PHE A 15 4.97 -7.77 3.43
C PHE A 15 4.27 -7.25 2.17
N ILE A 16 3.54 -8.11 1.45
CA ILE A 16 2.77 -7.72 0.26
C ILE A 16 1.65 -6.76 0.63
N TYR A 17 0.98 -7.00 1.76
CA TYR A 17 -0.09 -6.16 2.27
C TYR A 17 0.34 -4.71 2.48
N PHE A 18 1.57 -4.47 2.93
CA PHE A 18 2.07 -3.12 3.20
C PHE A 18 2.73 -2.42 2.00
N ILE A 19 2.82 -3.05 0.83
CA ILE A 19 3.40 -2.46 -0.39
C ILE A 19 2.85 -1.06 -0.70
N PRO A 20 1.52 -0.81 -0.72
CA PRO A 20 0.98 0.52 -1.06
C PRO A 20 1.45 1.60 -0.09
N SER A 21 1.45 1.29 1.20
CA SER A 21 1.87 2.19 2.27
C SER A 21 3.37 2.52 2.20
N ILE A 22 4.20 1.51 1.92
CA ILE A 22 5.65 1.67 1.72
C ILE A 22 5.92 2.55 0.49
N LEU A 23 5.23 2.30 -0.63
CA LEU A 23 5.40 3.07 -1.86
C LEU A 23 4.98 4.54 -1.69
N ALA A 24 3.86 4.80 -1.02
CA ALA A 24 3.41 6.16 -0.75
C ALA A 24 4.40 6.92 0.15
N THR A 25 4.97 6.24 1.14
CA THR A 25 5.99 6.80 2.04
C THR A 25 7.30 7.07 1.30
N LYS A 26 7.80 6.09 0.53
CA LYS A 26 9.04 6.21 -0.25
C LYS A 26 8.97 7.31 -1.31
N LYS A 27 7.80 7.49 -1.93
CA LYS A 27 7.54 8.56 -2.90
C LYS A 27 7.12 9.90 -2.25
N ASN A 28 7.17 9.98 -0.92
CA ASN A 28 6.75 11.12 -0.10
C ASN A 28 5.43 11.76 -0.56
N LYS A 29 4.43 10.91 -0.81
CA LYS A 29 3.15 11.35 -1.36
C LYS A 29 2.39 12.22 -0.34
N PRO A 30 1.71 13.29 -0.78
CA PRO A 30 0.92 14.14 0.12
C PRO A 30 -0.23 13.37 0.76
N ASN A 31 -0.81 12.41 0.03
CA ASN A 31 -1.88 11.55 0.49
C ASN A 31 -1.40 10.28 1.21
N LYS A 32 -0.13 10.19 1.66
CA LYS A 32 0.42 8.98 2.31
C LYS A 32 -0.38 8.51 3.52
N ILE A 33 -0.97 9.43 4.29
CA ILE A 33 -1.85 9.11 5.43
C ILE A 33 -3.13 8.42 4.94
N ILE A 34 -3.72 8.92 3.85
CA ILE A 34 -4.91 8.34 3.23
C ILE A 34 -4.61 6.93 2.71
N VAL A 35 -3.45 6.75 2.05
CA VAL A 35 -3.00 5.42 1.63
C VAL A 35 -2.87 4.48 2.83
N TYR A 36 -2.30 4.94 3.94
CA TYR A 36 -2.15 4.13 5.14
C TYR A 36 -3.51 3.72 5.74
N ILE A 37 -4.47 4.64 5.82
CA ILE A 37 -5.83 4.38 6.32
C ILE A 37 -6.54 3.37 5.41
N ILE A 38 -6.54 3.58 4.08
CA ILE A 38 -7.16 2.64 3.14
C ILE A 38 -6.49 1.27 3.24
N ASN A 39 -5.16 1.23 3.30
CA ASN A 39 -4.43 -0.04 3.42
C ASN A 39 -4.71 -0.75 4.74
N LEU A 40 -4.88 -0.03 5.85
CA LEU A 40 -5.14 -0.64 7.17
C LEU A 40 -6.57 -1.19 7.27
N PHE A 41 -7.58 -0.41 6.88
CA PHE A 41 -9.00 -0.78 7.05
C PHE A 41 -9.61 -1.51 5.87
N LEU A 42 -9.09 -1.29 4.64
CA LEU A 42 -9.64 -1.84 3.40
C LEU A 42 -8.62 -2.66 2.60
N GLY A 43 -7.36 -2.80 3.04
CA GLY A 43 -6.33 -3.57 2.35
C GLY A 43 -6.62 -5.09 2.29
N TRP A 44 -7.47 -5.60 3.19
CA TRP A 44 -8.04 -6.95 3.15
C TRP A 44 -9.00 -7.18 1.97
N THR A 45 -9.44 -6.12 1.29
CA THR A 45 -10.22 -6.21 0.06
C THR A 45 -9.35 -5.90 -1.15
N LEU A 46 -9.57 -6.60 -2.26
CA LEU A 46 -8.85 -6.34 -3.51
C LEU A 46 -9.05 -4.88 -3.96
N LEU A 47 -10.26 -4.34 -3.81
CA LEU A 47 -10.59 -2.97 -4.18
C LEU A 47 -9.84 -1.93 -3.33
N GLY A 48 -9.82 -2.10 -2.00
CA GLY A 48 -9.09 -1.19 -1.11
C GLY A 48 -7.59 -1.24 -1.35
N TRP A 49 -7.03 -2.43 -1.58
CA TRP A 49 -5.61 -2.59 -1.90
C TRP A 49 -5.23 -1.91 -3.23
N ILE A 50 -6.04 -2.09 -4.28
CA ILE A 50 -5.85 -1.43 -5.59
C ILE A 50 -5.99 0.10 -5.45
N ALA A 51 -6.98 0.60 -4.71
CA ALA A 51 -7.17 2.03 -4.49
C ALA A 51 -5.97 2.66 -3.75
N ALA A 52 -5.47 1.99 -2.71
CA ALA A 52 -4.26 2.40 -2.00
C ALA A 52 -3.03 2.44 -2.93
N LEU A 53 -2.87 1.41 -3.78
CA LEU A 53 -1.77 1.34 -4.74
C LEU A 53 -1.87 2.44 -5.79
N TYR A 54 -3.06 2.70 -6.32
CA TYR A 54 -3.30 3.79 -7.25
C TYR A 54 -2.89 5.13 -6.64
N LEU A 55 -3.31 5.42 -5.41
CA LEU A 55 -2.94 6.65 -4.71
C LEU A 55 -1.44 6.75 -4.41
N ALA A 56 -0.79 5.63 -4.10
CA ALA A 56 0.65 5.55 -3.88
C ALA A 56 1.46 5.80 -5.16
N LEU A 57 0.93 5.43 -6.33
CA LEU A 57 1.62 5.53 -7.61
C LEU A 57 1.26 6.81 -8.39
N LYS A 58 0.03 7.31 -8.28
CA LYS A 58 -0.49 8.46 -9.01
C LYS A 58 0.46 9.65 -8.93
N SER A 59 0.83 10.20 -10.09
CA SER A 59 1.64 11.41 -10.17
C SER A 59 0.93 12.59 -9.51
N ASN A 60 1.65 13.37 -8.72
CA ASN A 60 1.11 14.64 -8.24
C ASN A 60 0.91 15.52 -9.49
N PRO A 61 -0.26 16.15 -9.68
CA PRO A 61 -0.41 17.14 -10.73
C PRO A 61 0.71 18.15 -10.52
N GLY A 62 1.60 18.29 -11.52
CA GLY A 62 2.69 19.25 -11.45
C GLY A 62 2.09 20.61 -11.12
N LYS A 63 2.71 21.34 -10.18
CA LYS A 63 2.41 22.76 -10.03
C LYS A 63 2.58 23.37 -11.42
N ILE A 64 1.47 23.73 -12.06
CA ILE A 64 1.52 24.50 -13.30
C ILE A 64 1.99 25.87 -12.82
N ASN A 65 3.28 26.17 -13.03
CA ASN A 65 3.82 27.48 -12.73
C ASN A 65 3.24 28.43 -13.78
N TYR A 66 2.17 29.15 -13.40
CA TYR A 66 1.69 30.31 -14.14
C TYR A 66 2.67 31.48 -13.96
#